data_AF-A0A449BEU6-F1
#
_entry.id   AF-A0A449BEU6-F1
#
_cell.length_a   1.000
_cell.length_b   1.000
_cell.length_c   1.000
_cell.angle_alpha   90.00
_cell.angle_beta   90.00
_cell.angle_gamma   90.00
#
_symmetry.space_group_name_H-M   'P 1'
#
loop_
_entity.id
_entity.type
_entity.pdbx_description
1 polymer ?
#
loop_
_entity_poly.entity_id
_entity_poly.type
_entity_poly.pdbx_seq_one_letter_code
_entity_poly.pdbx_strand_id
1 'polypeptide(L)'
;MKKLCLGTLLRILCDARIPTSKQYLFLNDLLSTVKSDPSYIDSKAQSALLSGKNNLTHYDDILTCDKDRLKDKFENNIKPYFNEDSQKLIIICIQDVLKEDTAIKETDNIGFETDGYTKQDIITKQIFPFSEFLTNVYYYCTTEVENIPYKANIAEIKDYTKKQTGRINDVQLETAVTHVSSKVKLSLDPQPFSTVFKEVKYLKLAIPNPNDLKIYRLDVTNSKIDYNKLHGFIADNIGRYIYSRGSRNRYNLEKNSMHLAIKTLRAYHDRVRKTPTTNHFNEIMLYSFLECILGAPKIFSKMELQNKSGMYDSLSSGIHINTFKNGGMFFNQLIFGATDTIENLEDAVDNALNQVLSIQSASSSEYEFLENTILNNEFDVETNKALESMIIPEKGSGLTKPDNAFGLFLGYTVKTPYEPDNTIYSANLEAQMDIDITNISTYLEKRITALKLLNYSFYVYVLPLNDAIIDKETIMKNALEVSK
;
A
#
# COMPACT_ATOMS: atom_id res chain seq x y z
N MET A 1 -6.88 -38.17 -15.57
CA MET A 1 -6.22 -37.39 -14.48
C MET A 1 -5.73 -36.12 -15.11
N LYS A 2 -6.21 -34.98 -14.64
CA LYS A 2 -5.87 -33.69 -15.25
C LYS A 2 -4.39 -33.35 -15.04
N LYS A 3 -3.82 -32.60 -16.00
CA LYS A 3 -2.43 -32.13 -15.97
C LYS A 3 -2.37 -30.66 -16.34
N LEU A 4 -1.64 -29.87 -15.55
CA LEU A 4 -1.46 -28.46 -15.84
C LEU A 4 -0.34 -28.30 -16.87
N CYS A 5 -0.70 -27.87 -18.08
CA CYS A 5 0.21 -27.54 -19.16
C CYS A 5 -0.45 -26.49 -20.08
N LEU A 6 0.29 -25.96 -21.05
CA LEU A 6 -0.23 -24.95 -21.98
C LEU A 6 -1.52 -25.39 -22.68
N GLY A 7 -1.60 -26.61 -23.21
CA GLY A 7 -2.80 -27.09 -23.91
C GLY A 7 -4.03 -27.15 -23.01
N THR A 8 -3.86 -27.56 -21.75
CA THR A 8 -4.92 -27.56 -20.73
C THR A 8 -5.40 -26.13 -20.45
N LEU A 9 -4.46 -25.21 -20.20
CA LEU A 9 -4.78 -23.80 -19.96
C LEU A 9 -5.54 -23.20 -21.15
N LEU A 10 -5.03 -23.38 -22.38
CA LEU A 10 -5.66 -22.83 -23.58
C LEU A 10 -7.08 -23.36 -23.79
N ARG A 11 -7.37 -24.63 -23.44
CA ARG A 11 -8.74 -25.16 -23.51
C ARG A 11 -9.67 -24.50 -22.51
N ILE A 12 -9.24 -24.37 -21.25
CA ILE A 12 -10.02 -23.70 -20.21
C ILE A 12 -10.35 -22.26 -20.64
N LEU A 13 -9.34 -21.52 -21.13
CA LEU A 13 -9.52 -20.15 -21.56
C LEU A 13 -10.42 -20.03 -22.81
N CYS A 14 -10.24 -20.90 -23.80
CA CYS A 14 -11.11 -20.91 -24.98
C CYS A 14 -12.58 -21.15 -24.62
N ASP A 15 -12.83 -22.04 -23.65
CA ASP A 15 -14.17 -22.41 -23.18
C ASP A 15 -14.83 -21.30 -22.34
N ALA A 16 -14.06 -20.50 -21.60
CA ALA A 16 -14.56 -19.44 -20.71
C ALA A 16 -14.74 -18.07 -21.41
N ARG A 17 -14.22 -17.91 -22.62
CA ARG A 17 -14.19 -16.63 -23.32
C ARG A 17 -15.59 -16.07 -23.62
N ILE A 18 -15.73 -14.76 -23.65
CA ILE A 18 -17.00 -14.11 -24.00
C ILE A 18 -17.47 -14.53 -25.42
N PRO A 19 -18.79 -14.77 -25.63
CA PRO A 19 -19.28 -15.30 -26.90
C PRO A 19 -18.99 -14.44 -28.13
N THR A 20 -18.87 -13.12 -27.96
CA THR A 20 -18.63 -12.14 -29.02
C THR A 20 -17.19 -12.14 -29.54
N SER A 21 -16.25 -12.65 -28.74
CA SER A 21 -14.86 -12.77 -29.16
C SER A 21 -14.70 -13.92 -30.16
N LYS A 22 -13.66 -13.88 -31.01
CA LYS A 22 -13.28 -15.01 -31.86
C LYS A 22 -12.07 -15.73 -31.25
N GLN A 23 -12.11 -17.06 -31.21
CA GLN A 23 -11.05 -17.88 -30.61
C GLN A 23 -9.66 -17.58 -31.19
N TYR A 24 -9.56 -17.45 -32.52
CA TYR A 24 -8.25 -17.23 -33.16
C TYR A 24 -7.65 -15.86 -32.82
N LEU A 25 -8.48 -14.82 -32.61
CA LEU A 25 -8.03 -13.49 -32.19
C LEU A 25 -7.50 -13.55 -30.75
N PHE A 26 -8.29 -14.15 -29.86
CA PHE A 26 -7.87 -14.35 -28.47
C PHE A 26 -6.55 -15.12 -28.36
N LEU A 27 -6.42 -16.24 -29.07
CA LEU A 27 -5.19 -17.04 -29.03
C LEU A 27 -4.00 -16.27 -29.60
N ASN A 28 -4.20 -15.49 -30.67
CA ASN A 28 -3.16 -14.61 -31.19
C ASN A 28 -2.71 -13.59 -30.13
N ASP A 29 -3.65 -12.91 -29.48
CA ASP A 29 -3.36 -11.87 -28.50
C ASP A 29 -2.64 -12.45 -27.27
N LEU A 30 -3.11 -13.62 -26.78
CA LEU A 30 -2.50 -14.33 -25.65
C LEU A 30 -1.07 -14.77 -25.96
N LEU A 31 -0.85 -15.42 -27.10
CA LEU A 31 0.49 -15.91 -27.47
C LEU A 31 1.44 -14.76 -27.82
N SER A 32 0.90 -13.63 -28.30
CA SER A 32 1.65 -12.41 -28.60
C SER A 32 1.90 -11.50 -27.38
N THR A 33 1.57 -11.97 -26.17
CA THR A 33 1.81 -11.20 -24.92
C THR A 33 3.27 -10.86 -24.72
N VAL A 34 4.22 -11.63 -25.23
CA VAL A 34 5.65 -11.26 -25.16
C VAL A 34 6.19 -10.83 -26.51
N LYS A 35 5.98 -11.65 -27.53
CA LYS A 35 6.50 -11.43 -28.88
C LYS A 35 5.50 -11.93 -29.91
N SER A 36 5.29 -11.15 -30.97
CA SER A 36 4.44 -11.57 -32.07
C SER A 36 5.16 -12.59 -32.96
N ASP A 37 4.41 -13.60 -33.42
CA ASP A 37 4.89 -14.57 -34.39
C ASP A 37 3.78 -14.89 -35.42
N PRO A 38 4.07 -14.94 -36.73
CA PRO A 38 3.06 -15.27 -37.75
C PRO A 38 2.38 -16.62 -37.55
N SER A 39 3.02 -17.58 -36.89
CA SER A 39 2.40 -18.86 -36.55
C SER A 39 1.28 -18.73 -35.52
N TYR A 40 1.23 -17.65 -34.73
CA TYR A 40 0.19 -17.45 -33.73
C TYR A 40 -1.16 -17.10 -34.33
N ILE A 41 -1.22 -16.65 -35.58
CA ILE A 41 -2.48 -16.49 -36.35
C ILE A 41 -2.82 -17.73 -37.20
N ASP A 42 -1.90 -18.69 -37.33
CA ASP A 42 -2.13 -19.89 -38.13
C ASP A 42 -3.02 -20.90 -37.38
N SER A 43 -4.13 -21.26 -38.02
CA SER A 43 -5.13 -22.17 -37.43
C SER A 43 -4.57 -23.57 -37.13
N LYS A 44 -3.61 -24.07 -37.92
CA LYS A 44 -3.01 -25.40 -37.69
C LYS A 44 -2.07 -25.36 -36.49
N ALA A 45 -1.28 -24.30 -36.35
CA ALA A 45 -0.41 -24.08 -35.21
C ALA A 45 -1.20 -23.92 -33.90
N GLN A 46 -2.25 -23.07 -33.90
CA GLN A 46 -3.15 -22.93 -32.75
C GLN A 46 -3.78 -24.28 -32.36
N SER A 47 -4.27 -25.04 -33.34
CA SER A 47 -4.85 -26.37 -33.11
C SER A 47 -3.83 -27.38 -32.58
N ALA A 48 -2.57 -27.30 -33.02
CA ALA A 48 -1.49 -28.14 -32.54
C ALA A 48 -1.15 -27.86 -31.06
N LEU A 49 -1.15 -26.60 -30.63
CA LEU A 49 -0.98 -26.22 -29.23
C LEU A 49 -2.15 -26.68 -28.37
N LEU A 50 -3.40 -26.44 -28.80
CA LEU A 50 -4.62 -26.86 -28.10
C LEU A 50 -4.79 -28.39 -27.97
N SER A 51 -4.09 -29.16 -28.79
CA SER A 51 -4.16 -30.63 -28.79
C SER A 51 -2.93 -31.30 -28.19
N GLY A 52 -1.96 -30.55 -27.69
CA GLY A 52 -0.71 -31.13 -27.20
C GLY A 52 0.15 -31.76 -28.30
N LYS A 53 -0.03 -31.36 -29.57
CA LYS A 53 0.80 -31.86 -30.67
C LYS A 53 2.16 -31.14 -30.71
N ASN A 54 2.20 -29.88 -30.31
CA ASN A 54 3.40 -29.05 -30.29
C ASN A 54 3.59 -28.37 -28.92
N ASN A 55 4.85 -28.09 -28.57
CA ASN A 55 5.23 -27.13 -27.53
C ASN A 55 5.21 -25.69 -28.09
N LEU A 56 5.27 -24.70 -27.21
CA LEU A 56 5.47 -23.29 -27.61
C LEU A 56 6.91 -23.10 -28.10
N THR A 57 7.09 -22.38 -29.20
CA THR A 57 8.41 -22.22 -29.85
C THR A 57 9.27 -21.12 -29.25
N HIS A 58 8.66 -20.06 -28.70
CA HIS A 58 9.35 -18.87 -28.20
C HIS A 58 9.19 -18.70 -26.68
N TYR A 59 9.33 -19.78 -25.92
CA TYR A 59 9.18 -19.72 -24.46
C TYR A 59 10.35 -18.96 -23.78
N ASP A 60 11.54 -18.94 -24.38
CA ASP A 60 12.71 -18.20 -23.87
C ASP A 60 12.47 -16.69 -23.75
N ASP A 61 11.68 -16.12 -24.67
CA ASP A 61 11.27 -14.72 -24.59
C ASP A 61 10.40 -14.48 -23.34
N ILE A 62 9.56 -15.45 -22.94
CA ILE A 62 8.70 -15.37 -21.74
C ILE A 62 9.54 -15.51 -20.46
N LEU A 63 10.53 -16.41 -20.45
CA LEU A 63 11.49 -16.55 -19.35
C LEU A 63 12.18 -15.21 -19.03
N THR A 64 12.60 -14.47 -20.06
CA THR A 64 13.42 -13.26 -19.93
C THR A 64 12.63 -11.94 -19.93
N CYS A 65 11.31 -11.98 -20.16
CA CYS A 65 10.51 -10.75 -20.21
C CYS A 65 10.38 -10.06 -18.85
N ASP A 66 10.14 -8.75 -18.91
CA ASP A 66 9.66 -7.95 -17.79
C ASP A 66 8.31 -8.50 -17.30
N LYS A 67 8.25 -8.86 -16.02
CA LYS A 67 7.09 -9.51 -15.41
C LYS A 67 5.96 -8.53 -15.13
N ASP A 68 6.26 -7.28 -14.79
CA ASP A 68 5.24 -6.25 -14.57
C ASP A 68 4.57 -5.90 -15.90
N ARG A 69 5.37 -5.72 -16.97
CA ARG A 69 4.83 -5.52 -18.32
C ARG A 69 3.99 -6.70 -18.82
N LEU A 70 4.33 -7.92 -18.43
CA LEU A 70 3.52 -9.10 -18.76
C LEU A 70 2.16 -9.04 -18.05
N LYS A 71 2.14 -8.75 -16.74
CA LYS A 71 0.90 -8.55 -15.98
C LYS A 71 0.01 -7.47 -16.59
N ASP A 72 0.60 -6.34 -17.01
CA ASP A 72 -0.14 -5.24 -17.64
C ASP A 72 -0.84 -5.68 -18.93
N LYS A 73 -0.17 -6.49 -19.75
CA LYS A 73 -0.79 -7.04 -20.96
C LYS A 73 -1.91 -8.03 -20.62
N PHE A 74 -1.77 -8.81 -19.56
CA PHE A 74 -2.85 -9.67 -19.11
C PHE A 74 -4.06 -8.86 -18.63
N GLU A 75 -3.85 -7.79 -17.86
CA GLU A 75 -4.92 -6.92 -17.37
C GLU A 75 -5.61 -6.16 -18.50
N ASN A 76 -4.85 -5.58 -19.44
CA ASN A 76 -5.40 -4.67 -20.45
C ASN A 76 -5.83 -5.36 -21.75
N ASN A 77 -5.22 -6.48 -22.12
CA ASN A 77 -5.45 -7.14 -23.41
C ASN A 77 -6.11 -8.51 -23.27
N ILE A 78 -5.82 -9.26 -22.20
CA ILE A 78 -6.31 -10.64 -22.04
C ILE A 78 -7.57 -10.71 -21.18
N LYS A 79 -7.61 -10.04 -20.03
CA LYS A 79 -8.78 -9.99 -19.14
C LYS A 79 -10.07 -9.54 -19.83
N PRO A 80 -10.07 -8.57 -20.78
CA PRO A 80 -11.30 -8.17 -21.49
C PRO A 80 -12.00 -9.29 -22.26
N TYR A 81 -11.32 -10.41 -22.51
CA TYR A 81 -11.92 -11.60 -23.11
C TYR A 81 -12.83 -12.39 -22.16
N PHE A 82 -12.90 -12.04 -20.88
CA PHE A 82 -13.62 -12.77 -19.84
C PHE A 82 -14.47 -11.81 -18.99
N ASN A 83 -15.77 -12.10 -18.88
CA ASN A 83 -16.61 -11.44 -17.86
C ASN A 83 -16.27 -11.99 -16.45
N GLU A 84 -16.80 -11.37 -15.39
CA GLU A 84 -16.47 -11.77 -14.01
C GLU A 84 -16.76 -13.25 -13.72
N ASP A 85 -17.88 -13.75 -14.21
CA ASP A 85 -18.27 -15.15 -14.04
C ASP A 85 -17.26 -16.10 -14.72
N SER A 86 -16.88 -15.79 -15.95
CA SER A 86 -15.84 -16.51 -16.69
C SER A 86 -14.49 -16.47 -15.97
N GLN A 87 -14.11 -15.34 -15.38
CA GLN A 87 -12.88 -15.20 -14.61
C GLN A 87 -12.85 -16.15 -13.41
N LYS A 88 -13.94 -16.21 -12.64
CA LYS A 88 -14.10 -17.15 -11.51
C LYS A 88 -14.06 -18.61 -11.96
N LEU A 89 -14.73 -18.93 -13.08
CA LEU A 89 -14.73 -20.29 -13.62
C LEU A 89 -13.34 -20.76 -14.08
N ILE A 90 -12.54 -19.87 -14.66
CA ILE A 90 -11.15 -20.16 -15.02
C ILE A 90 -10.34 -20.55 -13.77
N ILE A 91 -10.45 -19.76 -12.69
CA ILE A 91 -9.77 -20.03 -11.42
C ILE A 91 -10.17 -21.41 -10.88
N ILE A 92 -11.47 -21.69 -10.80
CA ILE A 92 -12.01 -22.97 -10.31
C ILE A 92 -11.48 -24.14 -11.15
N CYS A 93 -11.47 -24.01 -12.48
CA CYS A 93 -10.99 -25.06 -13.37
C CYS A 93 -9.50 -25.34 -13.14
N ILE A 94 -8.68 -24.30 -12.93
CA ILE A 94 -7.26 -24.46 -12.65
C ILE A 94 -7.03 -25.08 -11.26
N GLN A 95 -7.82 -24.70 -10.24
CA GLN A 95 -7.78 -25.35 -8.92
C GLN A 95 -8.07 -26.86 -9.04
N ASP A 96 -9.06 -27.26 -9.83
CA ASP A 96 -9.37 -28.67 -10.05
C ASP A 96 -8.23 -29.41 -10.76
N VAL A 97 -7.63 -28.79 -11.77
CA VAL A 97 -6.46 -29.36 -12.47
C VAL A 97 -5.32 -29.55 -11.49
N LEU A 98 -5.00 -28.56 -10.67
CA LEU A 98 -3.93 -28.62 -9.67
C LEU A 98 -4.18 -29.69 -8.60
N LYS A 99 -5.43 -29.84 -8.12
CA LYS A 99 -5.81 -30.88 -7.16
C LYS A 99 -5.56 -32.29 -7.70
N GLU A 100 -5.78 -32.52 -8.99
CA GLU A 100 -5.56 -33.81 -9.64
C GLU A 100 -4.12 -34.02 -10.14
N ASP A 101 -3.37 -32.94 -10.39
CA ASP A 101 -2.02 -33.04 -10.92
C ASP A 101 -1.01 -33.46 -9.85
N THR A 102 -0.79 -34.77 -9.72
CA THR A 102 0.15 -35.36 -8.76
C THR A 102 1.62 -35.15 -9.09
N ALA A 103 1.97 -34.60 -10.26
CA ALA A 103 3.36 -34.32 -10.60
C ALA A 103 3.87 -33.03 -9.94
N ILE A 104 2.96 -32.15 -9.55
CA ILE A 104 3.25 -30.87 -8.90
C ILE A 104 3.11 -31.07 -7.39
N LYS A 105 4.18 -30.81 -6.64
CA LYS A 105 4.16 -30.89 -5.17
C LYS A 105 3.43 -29.69 -4.59
N GLU A 106 2.90 -29.83 -3.38
CA GLU A 106 2.17 -28.77 -2.68
C GLU A 106 2.97 -27.46 -2.55
N THR A 107 4.29 -27.58 -2.38
CA THR A 107 5.23 -26.45 -2.23
C THR A 107 5.75 -25.88 -3.54
N ASP A 108 5.45 -26.49 -4.69
CA ASP A 108 5.99 -26.03 -5.97
C ASP A 108 5.30 -24.72 -6.36
N ASN A 109 6.10 -23.75 -6.82
CA ASN A 109 5.60 -22.45 -7.25
C ASN A 109 4.95 -22.53 -8.63
N ILE A 110 3.76 -21.95 -8.78
CA ILE A 110 3.02 -21.91 -10.05
C ILE A 110 3.13 -20.50 -10.62
N GLY A 111 4.32 -20.16 -11.11
CA GLY A 111 4.61 -18.87 -11.72
C GLY A 111 5.95 -18.31 -11.29
N PHE A 112 6.07 -16.98 -11.31
CA PHE A 112 7.28 -16.25 -10.91
C PHE A 112 7.10 -15.42 -9.63
N GLU A 113 5.85 -15.15 -9.22
CA GLU A 113 5.58 -14.54 -7.92
C GLU A 113 5.89 -15.55 -6.80
N THR A 114 6.60 -15.11 -5.76
CA THR A 114 7.04 -15.99 -4.67
C THR A 114 5.98 -16.16 -3.58
N ASP A 115 5.10 -15.17 -3.41
CA ASP A 115 4.20 -15.09 -2.27
C ASP A 115 2.76 -15.42 -2.70
N GLY A 116 2.23 -16.54 -2.19
CA GLY A 116 0.83 -16.93 -2.37
C GLY A 116 0.50 -17.63 -3.70
N TYR A 117 1.52 -18.17 -4.38
CA TYR A 117 1.38 -18.87 -5.67
C TYR A 117 1.96 -20.30 -5.68
N THR A 118 2.21 -20.90 -4.52
CA THR A 118 2.44 -22.35 -4.49
C THR A 118 1.18 -23.12 -4.89
N LYS A 119 1.32 -24.38 -5.30
CA LYS A 119 0.16 -25.26 -5.57
C LYS A 119 -0.82 -25.25 -4.39
N GLN A 120 -0.32 -25.36 -3.15
CA GLN A 120 -1.16 -25.36 -1.96
C GLN A 120 -1.87 -24.01 -1.74
N ASP A 121 -1.18 -22.89 -1.98
CA ASP A 121 -1.78 -21.56 -1.88
C ASP A 121 -2.96 -21.44 -2.86
N ILE A 122 -2.75 -21.77 -4.13
CA ILE A 122 -3.79 -21.66 -5.16
C ILE A 122 -4.98 -22.56 -4.85
N ILE A 123 -4.75 -23.79 -4.37
CA ILE A 123 -5.81 -24.74 -4.05
C ILE A 123 -6.68 -24.28 -2.87
N THR A 124 -6.10 -23.58 -1.90
CA THR A 124 -6.78 -23.19 -0.65
C THR A 124 -7.32 -21.76 -0.65
N LYS A 125 -6.74 -20.88 -1.47
CA LYS A 125 -7.15 -19.48 -1.60
C LYS A 125 -8.55 -19.37 -2.20
N GLN A 126 -9.32 -18.40 -1.70
CA GLN A 126 -10.68 -18.11 -2.16
C GLN A 126 -10.80 -16.76 -2.88
N ILE A 127 -9.87 -15.82 -2.68
CA ILE A 127 -9.90 -14.49 -3.28
C ILE A 127 -8.71 -14.35 -4.23
N PHE A 128 -8.94 -13.94 -5.48
CA PHE A 128 -7.88 -13.91 -6.49
C PHE A 128 -7.82 -12.59 -7.27
N PRO A 129 -6.63 -11.97 -7.41
CA PRO A 129 -6.38 -11.00 -8.47
C PRO A 129 -6.30 -11.73 -9.82
N PHE A 130 -7.39 -11.70 -10.61
CA PHE A 130 -7.54 -12.55 -11.79
C PHE A 130 -6.36 -12.45 -12.78
N SER A 131 -5.92 -11.24 -13.13
CA SER A 131 -4.87 -11.06 -14.12
C SER A 131 -3.53 -11.60 -13.63
N GLU A 132 -3.12 -11.26 -12.40
CA GLU A 132 -1.89 -11.80 -11.83
C GLU A 132 -1.92 -13.32 -11.71
N PHE A 133 -3.04 -13.87 -11.26
CA PHE A 133 -3.24 -15.30 -11.19
C PHE A 133 -3.06 -15.94 -12.55
N LEU A 134 -3.74 -15.41 -13.57
CA LEU A 134 -3.66 -15.95 -14.92
C LEU A 134 -2.26 -15.79 -15.53
N THR A 135 -1.56 -14.68 -15.26
CA THR A 135 -0.19 -14.43 -15.70
C THR A 135 0.79 -15.46 -15.11
N ASN A 136 0.68 -15.75 -13.81
CA ASN A 136 1.52 -16.72 -13.13
C ASN A 136 1.29 -18.15 -13.67
N VAL A 137 0.03 -18.55 -13.83
CA VAL A 137 -0.33 -19.85 -14.41
C VAL A 137 0.14 -19.96 -15.86
N TYR A 138 -0.01 -18.89 -16.65
CA TYR A 138 0.47 -18.85 -18.04
C TYR A 138 2.00 -18.97 -18.12
N TYR A 139 2.73 -18.23 -17.29
CA TYR A 139 4.18 -18.33 -17.21
C TYR A 139 4.60 -19.78 -16.91
N TYR A 140 4.07 -20.36 -15.83
CA TYR A 140 4.35 -21.75 -15.45
C TYR A 140 4.06 -22.74 -16.61
N CYS A 141 2.89 -22.62 -17.23
CA CYS A 141 2.49 -23.51 -18.33
C CYS A 141 3.33 -23.38 -19.59
N THR A 142 4.03 -22.26 -19.79
CA THR A 142 4.82 -21.99 -20.99
C THR A 142 6.30 -22.26 -20.79
N THR A 143 6.82 -22.11 -19.56
CA THR A 143 8.26 -22.22 -19.27
C THR A 143 8.64 -23.52 -18.55
N GLU A 144 7.77 -24.04 -17.68
CA GLU A 144 8.12 -25.16 -16.80
C GLU A 144 7.58 -26.51 -17.29
N VAL A 145 6.60 -26.51 -18.19
CA VAL A 145 5.86 -27.74 -18.56
C VAL A 145 5.74 -27.91 -20.07
N GLU A 146 6.25 -29.03 -20.57
CA GLU A 146 6.03 -29.43 -21.96
C GLU A 146 4.59 -29.85 -22.24
N ASN A 147 4.09 -29.53 -23.42
CA ASN A 147 2.73 -29.81 -23.85
C ASN A 147 2.57 -31.20 -24.48
N ILE A 148 3.61 -31.66 -25.20
CA ILE A 148 3.61 -32.93 -25.96
C ILE A 148 3.27 -34.17 -25.12
N PRO A 149 3.84 -34.34 -23.90
CA PRO A 149 3.56 -35.53 -23.08
C PRO A 149 2.10 -35.68 -22.63
N TYR A 150 1.32 -34.60 -22.63
CA TYR A 150 0.01 -34.55 -21.97
C TYR A 150 -1.19 -34.53 -22.91
N LYS A 151 -1.01 -34.94 -24.17
CA LYS A 151 -2.08 -34.98 -25.18
C LYS A 151 -3.37 -35.67 -24.70
N ALA A 152 -3.25 -36.81 -24.00
CA ALA A 152 -4.40 -37.53 -23.46
C ALA A 152 -5.11 -36.73 -22.35
N ASN A 153 -4.34 -36.11 -21.44
CA ASN A 153 -4.85 -35.32 -20.34
C ASN A 153 -5.55 -34.04 -20.83
N ILE A 154 -4.98 -33.38 -21.84
CA ILE A 154 -5.56 -32.19 -22.49
C ILE A 154 -6.95 -32.50 -23.07
N ALA A 155 -7.15 -33.70 -23.62
CA ALA A 155 -8.44 -34.11 -24.18
C ALA A 155 -9.56 -34.21 -23.13
N GLU A 156 -9.24 -34.38 -21.84
CA GLU A 156 -10.20 -34.43 -20.74
C GLU A 156 -10.85 -33.05 -20.44
N ILE A 157 -10.25 -31.96 -20.91
CA ILE A 157 -10.57 -30.57 -20.52
C ILE A 157 -11.62 -29.92 -21.45
N LYS A 158 -12.22 -30.68 -22.38
CA LYS A 158 -13.22 -30.13 -23.30
C LYS A 158 -14.53 -29.73 -22.60
N ASP A 159 -15.00 -28.52 -22.88
CA ASP A 159 -16.23 -27.93 -22.31
C ASP A 159 -16.21 -27.92 -20.77
N TYR A 160 -15.02 -27.81 -20.17
CA TYR A 160 -14.83 -28.07 -18.74
C TYR A 160 -15.40 -26.94 -17.87
N THR A 161 -15.28 -25.68 -18.32
CA THR A 161 -15.78 -24.50 -17.61
C THR A 161 -17.29 -24.55 -17.38
N LYS A 162 -18.04 -25.04 -18.38
CA LYS A 162 -19.50 -25.21 -18.32
C LYS A 162 -19.93 -26.19 -17.23
N LYS A 163 -19.08 -27.16 -16.87
CA LYS A 163 -19.35 -28.14 -15.81
C LYS A 163 -19.15 -27.57 -14.41
N GLN A 164 -18.48 -26.42 -14.27
CA GLN A 164 -18.14 -25.81 -12.99
C GLN A 164 -19.01 -24.62 -12.61
N THR A 165 -20.04 -24.29 -13.39
CA THR A 165 -20.94 -23.14 -13.15
C THR A 165 -21.59 -23.14 -11.77
N GLY A 166 -21.92 -24.31 -11.22
CA GLY A 166 -22.49 -24.44 -9.87
C GLY A 166 -21.55 -24.05 -8.73
N ARG A 167 -20.25 -23.86 -8.99
CA ARG A 167 -19.20 -23.55 -8.03
C ARG A 167 -18.71 -22.12 -8.09
N ILE A 168 -19.39 -21.27 -8.86
CA ILE A 168 -18.92 -19.90 -9.14
C ILE A 168 -18.74 -19.03 -7.89
N ASN A 169 -19.41 -19.39 -6.79
CA ASN A 169 -19.32 -18.71 -5.50
C ASN A 169 -18.21 -19.28 -4.58
N ASP A 170 -17.52 -20.35 -4.99
CA ASP A 170 -16.39 -20.92 -4.24
C ASP A 170 -15.19 -19.96 -4.22
N VAL A 171 -15.13 -19.02 -5.17
CA VAL A 171 -14.06 -18.03 -5.30
C VAL A 171 -14.62 -16.63 -5.55
N GLN A 172 -13.84 -15.63 -5.16
CA GLN A 172 -14.11 -14.22 -5.33
C GLN A 172 -12.96 -13.55 -6.10
N LEU A 173 -13.29 -12.49 -6.82
CA LEU A 173 -12.29 -11.66 -7.49
C LEU A 173 -11.82 -10.58 -6.53
N GLU A 174 -10.52 -10.34 -6.48
CA GLU A 174 -9.95 -9.18 -5.79
C GLU A 174 -10.25 -7.93 -6.62
N THR A 175 -11.23 -7.15 -6.17
CA THR A 175 -11.71 -5.93 -6.84
C THR A 175 -11.37 -4.66 -6.06
N ALA A 176 -10.95 -4.80 -4.81
CA ALA A 176 -10.53 -3.69 -3.97
C ALA A 176 -9.01 -3.48 -4.09
N VAL A 177 -8.61 -2.21 -4.13
CA VAL A 177 -7.24 -1.81 -3.90
C VAL A 177 -6.83 -2.29 -2.51
N THR A 178 -5.78 -3.11 -2.42
CA THR A 178 -5.24 -3.59 -1.15
C THR A 178 -3.91 -2.92 -0.83
N HIS A 179 -3.73 -2.55 0.43
CA HIS A 179 -2.45 -2.09 0.95
C HIS A 179 -1.43 -3.23 0.97
N VAL A 180 -0.20 -2.97 0.54
CA VAL A 180 0.91 -3.93 0.55
C VAL A 180 2.19 -3.29 1.05
N SER A 181 3.11 -4.09 1.59
CA SER A 181 4.39 -3.56 2.07
C SER A 181 5.20 -2.93 0.93
N SER A 182 5.65 -1.69 1.13
CA SER A 182 6.56 -1.02 0.21
C SER A 182 7.92 -1.72 0.16
N LYS A 183 8.61 -1.63 -0.99
CA LYS A 183 10.04 -1.99 -1.09
C LYS A 183 10.92 -1.07 -0.22
N VAL A 184 10.43 0.11 0.15
CA VAL A 184 11.08 0.97 1.15
C VAL A 184 10.74 0.47 2.55
N LYS A 185 11.75 0.27 3.40
CA LYS A 185 11.54 -0.24 4.77
C LYS A 185 10.98 0.87 5.68
N LEU A 186 10.15 0.53 6.66
CA LEU A 186 9.73 1.47 7.70
C LEU A 186 10.94 2.03 8.47
N SER A 187 10.88 3.31 8.83
CA SER A 187 11.80 3.92 9.78
C SER A 187 11.47 3.55 11.22
N LEU A 188 10.20 3.40 11.59
CA LEU A 188 9.74 3.00 12.92
C LEU A 188 9.57 1.49 13.05
N ASP A 189 9.65 1.02 14.28
CA ASP A 189 9.14 -0.29 14.66
C ASP A 189 7.65 -0.14 15.01
N PRO A 190 6.72 -0.78 14.30
CA PRO A 190 5.29 -0.69 14.61
C PRO A 190 4.90 -1.38 15.92
N GLN A 191 5.69 -2.32 16.43
CA GLN A 191 5.29 -3.18 17.56
C GLN A 191 4.95 -2.40 18.85
N PRO A 192 5.73 -1.38 19.28
CA PRO A 192 5.42 -0.64 20.50
C PRO A 192 4.17 0.26 20.37
N PHE A 193 3.71 0.57 19.16
CA PHE A 193 2.66 1.55 18.93
C PHE A 193 1.35 1.21 19.67
N SER A 194 0.92 -0.05 19.58
CA SER A 194 -0.33 -0.54 20.20
C SER A 194 -0.31 -0.56 21.73
N THR A 195 0.87 -0.44 22.34
CA THR A 195 1.01 -0.34 23.81
C THR A 195 0.66 1.06 24.35
N VAL A 196 0.67 2.06 23.47
CA VAL A 196 0.48 3.48 23.78
C VAL A 196 -0.85 3.99 23.22
N PHE A 197 -1.16 3.65 21.97
CA PHE A 197 -2.35 4.12 21.27
C PHE A 197 -3.36 2.98 21.13
N LYS A 198 -4.59 3.22 21.57
CA LYS A 198 -5.73 2.31 21.41
C LYS A 198 -6.67 2.88 20.37
N GLU A 199 -6.92 2.14 19.31
CA GLU A 199 -7.94 2.52 18.31
C GLU A 199 -9.31 2.45 18.96
N VAL A 200 -10.08 3.54 18.86
CA VAL A 200 -11.46 3.58 19.38
C VAL A 200 -12.45 3.36 18.25
N LYS A 201 -12.23 4.00 17.11
CA LYS A 201 -13.13 3.89 15.96
C LYS A 201 -12.42 4.15 14.64
N TYR A 202 -12.86 3.42 13.62
CA TYR A 202 -12.51 3.59 12.22
C TYR A 202 -13.77 3.94 11.41
N LEU A 203 -13.65 4.95 10.56
CA LEU A 203 -14.65 5.33 9.58
C LEU A 203 -13.99 5.44 8.21
N LYS A 204 -14.70 4.97 7.19
CA LYS A 204 -14.34 5.21 5.79
C LYS A 204 -15.12 6.42 5.31
N LEU A 205 -14.43 7.46 4.83
CA LEU A 205 -15.09 8.65 4.31
C LEU A 205 -15.83 8.30 3.01
N ALA A 206 -17.04 8.82 2.83
CA ALA A 206 -17.90 8.58 1.68
C ALA A 206 -17.51 9.44 0.45
N ILE A 207 -16.22 9.43 0.11
CA ILE A 207 -15.62 10.17 -1.03
C ILE A 207 -14.77 9.22 -1.91
N PRO A 208 -14.49 9.57 -3.17
CA PRO A 208 -13.70 8.72 -4.08
C PRO A 208 -12.27 8.48 -3.60
N ASN A 209 -11.66 7.37 -4.05
CA ASN A 209 -10.33 6.88 -3.67
C ASN A 209 -10.27 6.30 -2.23
N PRO A 210 -9.14 5.68 -1.80
CA PRO A 210 -8.95 5.27 -0.42
C PRO A 210 -9.00 6.48 0.53
N ASN A 211 -9.87 6.42 1.53
CA ASN A 211 -10.02 7.48 2.53
C ASN A 211 -10.34 6.88 3.89
N ASP A 212 -9.41 7.03 4.84
CA ASP A 212 -9.50 6.44 6.16
C ASP A 212 -9.50 7.54 7.22
N LEU A 213 -10.44 7.46 8.16
CA LEU A 213 -10.51 8.31 9.34
C LEU A 213 -10.49 7.44 10.58
N LYS A 214 -9.49 7.63 11.44
CA LYS A 214 -9.31 6.84 12.66
C LYS A 214 -9.12 7.75 13.87
N ILE A 215 -9.80 7.43 14.97
CA ILE A 215 -9.60 8.09 16.25
C ILE A 215 -8.97 7.13 17.26
N TYR A 216 -7.95 7.61 17.96
CA TYR A 216 -7.19 6.86 18.94
C TYR A 216 -7.31 7.51 20.31
N ARG A 217 -7.06 6.73 21.37
CA ARG A 217 -6.88 7.25 22.72
C ARG A 217 -5.59 6.73 23.34
N LEU A 218 -5.14 7.46 24.35
CA LEU A 218 -4.12 7.02 25.29
C LEU A 218 -4.79 6.38 26.51
N ASP A 219 -3.97 5.96 27.46
CA ASP A 219 -4.47 5.47 28.75
C ASP A 219 -5.13 6.59 29.55
N VAL A 220 -6.01 6.18 30.48
CA VAL A 220 -6.78 7.07 31.34
C VAL A 220 -6.46 6.74 32.79
N THR A 221 -5.99 7.74 33.54
CA THR A 221 -5.60 7.59 34.94
C THR A 221 -6.11 8.79 35.73
N ASN A 222 -6.80 8.54 36.84
CA ASN A 222 -7.42 9.58 37.69
C ASN A 222 -8.32 10.54 36.88
N SER A 223 -9.17 9.96 36.02
CA SER A 223 -10.17 10.67 35.22
C SER A 223 -9.59 11.76 34.30
N LYS A 224 -8.44 11.46 33.72
CA LYS A 224 -7.79 12.27 32.68
C LYS A 224 -6.95 11.41 31.77
N ILE A 225 -6.66 11.91 30.58
CA ILE A 225 -5.73 11.26 29.64
C ILE A 225 -4.32 11.28 30.25
N ASP A 226 -3.66 10.12 30.27
CA ASP A 226 -2.30 9.92 30.77
C ASP A 226 -1.28 9.91 29.63
N TYR A 227 -0.28 10.79 29.73
CA TYR A 227 0.77 10.98 28.73
C TYR A 227 2.05 10.21 29.01
N ASN A 228 2.15 9.49 30.14
CA ASN A 228 3.41 8.83 30.56
C ASN A 228 4.00 7.90 29.49
N LYS A 229 3.17 7.02 28.91
CA LYS A 229 3.62 6.11 27.85
C LYS A 229 3.96 6.83 26.56
N LEU A 230 3.25 7.91 26.25
CA LEU A 230 3.49 8.75 25.09
C LEU A 230 4.85 9.44 25.17
N HIS A 231 5.26 9.89 26.37
CA HIS A 231 6.59 10.47 26.59
C HIS A 231 7.70 9.48 26.21
N GLY A 232 7.61 8.23 26.69
CA GLY A 232 8.57 7.18 26.35
C GLY A 232 8.58 6.87 24.86
N PHE A 233 7.41 6.75 24.25
CA PHE A 233 7.29 6.54 22.80
C PHE A 233 7.93 7.65 21.97
N ILE A 234 7.75 8.92 22.34
CA ILE A 234 8.40 10.04 21.66
C ILE A 234 9.92 9.98 21.86
N ALA A 235 10.39 9.75 23.08
CA ALA A 235 11.81 9.65 23.40
C ALA A 235 12.53 8.54 22.61
N ASP A 236 11.89 7.39 22.45
CA ASP A 236 12.44 6.25 21.71
C ASP A 236 12.51 6.51 20.19
N ASN A 237 11.65 7.39 19.67
CA ASN A 237 11.47 7.60 18.24
C ASN A 237 12.01 8.93 17.70
N ILE A 238 12.31 9.90 18.57
CA ILE A 238 12.76 11.24 18.19
C ILE A 238 14.03 11.21 17.33
N GLY A 239 14.98 10.30 17.60
CA GLY A 239 16.19 10.16 16.79
C GLY A 239 15.91 9.79 15.33
N ARG A 240 14.90 8.94 15.09
CA ARG A 240 14.49 8.50 13.73
C ARG A 240 13.71 9.58 12.99
N TYR A 241 13.01 10.43 13.73
CA TYR A 241 12.37 11.63 13.21
C TYR A 241 13.40 12.69 12.82
N ILE A 242 14.43 12.95 13.64
CA ILE A 242 15.41 14.02 13.37
C ILE A 242 16.39 13.69 12.26
N TYR A 243 16.85 12.44 12.17
CA TYR A 243 17.95 12.07 11.27
C TYR A 243 17.48 11.37 10.00
N SER A 244 18.09 11.77 8.88
CA SER A 244 17.84 11.11 7.60
C SER A 244 18.32 9.68 7.52
N ARG A 245 17.63 8.87 6.71
CA ARG A 245 17.96 7.46 6.49
C ARG A 245 19.43 7.28 6.12
N GLY A 246 19.93 8.06 5.16
CA GLY A 246 21.34 8.06 4.76
C GLY A 246 22.30 8.48 5.88
N SER A 247 21.88 9.39 6.76
CA SER A 247 22.70 9.77 7.93
C SER A 247 22.77 8.65 8.96
N ARG A 248 21.66 7.94 9.22
CA ARG A 248 21.62 6.83 10.20
C ARG A 248 22.56 5.68 9.82
N ASN A 249 22.65 5.33 8.54
CA ASN A 249 23.56 4.28 8.06
C ASN A 249 25.04 4.69 8.16
N ARG A 250 25.36 5.97 7.95
CA ARG A 250 26.72 6.50 8.12
C ARG A 250 27.19 6.55 9.57
N TYR A 251 26.26 6.67 10.51
CA TYR A 251 26.59 6.82 11.94
C TYR A 251 26.58 5.51 12.71
N ASN A 252 26.32 4.34 12.09
CA ASN A 252 26.23 3.04 12.76
C ASN A 252 25.51 3.20 14.11
N LEU A 253 24.30 3.76 14.08
CA LEU A 253 23.59 4.16 15.30
C LEU A 253 23.31 2.94 16.16
N GLU A 254 24.23 2.64 17.08
CA GLU A 254 23.97 1.71 18.16
C GLU A 254 22.74 2.21 18.91
N LYS A 255 21.81 1.30 19.17
CA LYS A 255 20.46 1.61 19.66
C LYS A 255 20.44 2.38 21.00
N ASN A 256 21.56 2.51 21.71
CA ASN A 256 21.62 3.11 23.05
C ASN A 256 22.98 3.78 23.35
N SER A 257 23.35 4.85 22.64
CA SER A 257 24.49 5.69 23.06
C SER A 257 24.02 7.03 23.61
N MET A 258 24.46 7.36 24.84
CA MET A 258 24.19 8.65 25.49
C MET A 258 24.62 9.85 24.61
N HIS A 259 25.68 9.67 23.82
CA HIS A 259 26.16 10.68 22.88
C HIS A 259 25.13 10.97 21.77
N LEU A 260 24.47 9.95 21.23
CA LEU A 260 23.41 10.11 20.26
C LEU A 260 22.20 10.82 20.87
N ALA A 261 21.79 10.45 22.08
CA ALA A 261 20.71 11.12 22.79
C ALA A 261 21.00 12.63 22.97
N ILE A 262 22.20 12.99 23.44
CA ILE A 262 22.63 14.38 23.58
C ILE A 262 22.64 15.11 22.22
N LYS A 263 23.16 14.47 21.16
CA LYS A 263 23.19 15.06 19.82
C LYS A 263 21.77 15.29 19.26
N THR A 264 20.86 14.36 19.55
CA THR A 264 19.45 14.41 19.14
C THR A 264 18.74 15.57 19.84
N LEU A 265 18.91 15.69 21.15
CA LEU A 265 18.37 16.81 21.94
C LEU A 265 18.91 18.16 21.49
N ARG A 266 20.23 18.27 21.23
CA ARG A 266 20.82 19.51 20.71
C ARG A 266 20.22 19.89 19.35
N ALA A 267 20.16 18.93 18.42
CA ALA A 267 19.58 19.17 17.10
C ALA A 267 18.12 19.60 17.18
N TYR A 268 17.34 18.98 18.09
CA TYR A 268 15.97 19.39 18.38
C TYR A 268 15.89 20.84 18.88
N HIS A 269 16.62 21.18 19.95
CA HIS A 269 16.59 22.52 20.54
C HIS A 269 17.06 23.59 19.57
N ASP A 270 18.11 23.31 18.80
CA ASP A 270 18.60 24.22 17.75
C ASP A 270 17.52 24.48 16.69
N ARG A 271 16.73 23.46 16.32
CA ARG A 271 15.62 23.63 15.39
C ARG A 271 14.49 24.44 15.99
N VAL A 272 14.01 24.07 17.18
CA VAL A 272 12.92 24.80 17.86
C VAL A 272 13.24 26.28 17.95
N ARG A 273 14.51 26.62 18.22
CA ARG A 273 14.97 28.01 18.24
C ARG A 273 14.94 28.70 16.88
N LYS A 274 15.26 28.00 15.79
CA LYS A 274 15.29 28.54 14.42
C LYS A 274 13.91 28.67 13.80
N THR A 275 13.01 27.73 14.07
CA THR A 275 11.64 27.67 13.54
C THR A 275 10.65 27.42 14.67
N PRO A 276 10.43 28.43 15.54
CA PRO A 276 9.60 28.28 16.73
C PRO A 276 8.11 28.05 16.43
N THR A 277 7.69 28.28 15.19
CA THR A 277 6.30 28.07 14.74
C THR A 277 5.98 26.61 14.43
N THR A 278 6.99 25.73 14.35
CA THR A 278 6.76 24.31 14.04
C THR A 278 6.31 23.56 15.28
N ASN A 279 5.10 23.00 15.22
CA ASN A 279 4.58 22.15 16.29
C ASN A 279 5.11 20.72 16.14
N HIS A 280 6.28 20.43 16.72
CA HIS A 280 6.93 19.13 16.58
C HIS A 280 6.16 17.95 17.18
N PHE A 281 5.26 18.19 18.14
CA PHE A 281 4.35 17.16 18.62
C PHE A 281 3.54 16.59 17.45
N ASN A 282 2.87 17.46 16.70
CA ASN A 282 2.05 17.06 15.56
C ASN A 282 2.86 16.30 14.49
N GLU A 283 4.05 16.81 14.18
CA GLU A 283 4.92 16.23 13.15
C GLU A 283 5.34 14.79 13.51
N ILE A 284 5.68 14.54 14.77
CA ILE A 284 6.06 13.21 15.25
C ILE A 284 4.85 12.29 15.30
N MET A 285 3.69 12.79 15.73
CA MET A 285 2.46 12.01 15.74
C MET A 285 2.06 11.58 14.33
N LEU A 286 1.97 12.52 13.38
CA LEU A 286 1.66 12.20 11.99
C LEU A 286 2.61 11.16 11.41
N TYR A 287 3.92 11.39 11.55
CA TYR A 287 4.96 10.45 11.14
C TYR A 287 4.72 9.05 11.72
N SER A 288 4.37 8.98 13.01
CA SER A 288 4.16 7.72 13.72
C SER A 288 2.92 6.99 13.23
N PHE A 289 1.80 7.69 13.02
CA PHE A 289 0.58 7.08 12.49
C PHE A 289 0.75 6.59 11.05
N LEU A 290 1.39 7.39 10.18
CA LEU A 290 1.64 6.98 8.79
C LEU A 290 2.55 5.75 8.71
N GLU A 291 3.59 5.67 9.51
CA GLU A 291 4.47 4.50 9.49
C GLU A 291 3.88 3.28 10.19
N CYS A 292 3.33 3.44 11.40
CA CYS A 292 2.92 2.31 12.23
C CYS A 292 1.52 1.78 11.91
N ILE A 293 0.60 2.65 11.47
CA ILE A 293 -0.79 2.27 11.17
C ILE A 293 -1.01 2.11 9.67
N LEU A 294 -0.61 3.11 8.87
CA LEU A 294 -0.77 2.97 7.42
C LEU A 294 0.24 2.00 6.83
N GLY A 295 1.43 1.86 7.44
CA GLY A 295 2.52 1.09 6.85
C GLY A 295 3.23 1.85 5.73
N ALA A 296 3.04 3.17 5.64
CA ALA A 296 3.62 4.05 4.63
C ALA A 296 4.99 4.57 5.08
N PRO A 297 6.12 4.07 4.53
CA PRO A 297 7.44 4.48 4.98
C PRO A 297 7.72 5.95 4.74
N LYS A 298 8.36 6.60 5.70
CA LYS A 298 8.88 7.96 5.58
C LYS A 298 9.96 8.02 4.52
N ILE A 299 9.80 8.94 3.57
CA ILE A 299 10.89 9.47 2.77
C ILE A 299 11.58 10.57 3.56
N PHE A 300 10.81 11.59 3.97
CA PHE A 300 11.28 12.74 4.76
C PHE A 300 10.35 13.08 5.92
N SER A 301 10.93 13.44 7.07
CA SER A 301 10.22 14.12 8.16
C SER A 301 10.21 15.63 7.91
N LYS A 302 9.33 16.37 8.61
CA LYS A 302 9.42 17.83 8.65
C LYS A 302 10.81 18.33 9.06
N MET A 303 11.45 17.68 10.03
CA MET A 303 12.78 18.06 10.51
C MET A 303 13.84 17.96 9.40
N GLU A 304 13.80 16.91 8.59
CA GLU A 304 14.71 16.72 7.45
C GLU A 304 14.42 17.70 6.31
N LEU A 305 13.15 17.95 6.01
CA LEU A 305 12.74 18.94 5.01
C LEU A 305 13.27 20.32 5.38
N GLN A 306 13.11 20.72 6.65
CA GLN A 306 13.64 21.98 7.15
C GLN A 306 15.19 22.03 7.14
N ASN A 307 15.90 20.88 7.10
CA ASN A 307 17.37 20.87 7.03
C ASN A 307 17.85 21.23 5.62
N LYS A 308 16.96 21.08 4.63
CA LYS A 308 17.15 21.49 3.25
C LYS A 308 16.57 22.88 2.96
N SER A 309 16.13 23.59 4.00
CA SER A 309 15.65 24.97 3.90
C SER A 309 16.73 25.87 3.30
N GLY A 310 16.33 26.76 2.39
CA GLY A 310 17.22 27.56 1.54
C GLY A 310 17.57 26.91 0.19
N MET A 311 17.41 25.60 0.03
CA MET A 311 17.32 24.94 -1.29
C MET A 311 15.86 24.82 -1.71
N TYR A 312 15.01 24.33 -0.79
CA TYR A 312 13.57 24.26 -0.97
C TYR A 312 12.88 24.22 0.40
N ASP A 313 11.87 25.08 0.58
CA ASP A 313 11.10 25.18 1.82
C ASP A 313 9.78 24.42 1.68
N SER A 314 9.83 23.10 1.88
CA SER A 314 8.66 22.24 1.79
C SER A 314 7.58 22.64 2.81
N LEU A 315 6.35 22.73 2.31
CA LEU A 315 5.17 23.08 3.09
C LEU A 315 4.59 21.86 3.81
N SER A 316 5.00 20.67 3.39
CA SER A 316 4.57 19.41 3.96
C SER A 316 5.09 19.18 5.38
N SER A 317 4.29 18.51 6.21
CA SER A 317 4.62 17.96 7.53
C SER A 317 5.40 16.63 7.45
N GLY A 318 5.73 16.19 6.23
CA GLY A 318 6.50 14.99 5.97
C GLY A 318 6.11 14.39 4.62
N ILE A 319 6.99 13.61 4.01
CA ILE A 319 6.72 12.94 2.75
C ILE A 319 6.89 11.44 2.98
N HIS A 320 5.85 10.68 2.66
CA HIS A 320 5.82 9.23 2.79
C HIS A 320 5.46 8.60 1.44
N ILE A 321 5.82 7.32 1.27
CA ILE A 321 5.38 6.52 0.13
C ILE A 321 4.40 5.47 0.62
N ASN A 322 3.32 5.26 -0.10
CA ASN A 322 2.37 4.20 0.17
C ASN A 322 2.23 3.32 -1.06
N THR A 323 2.26 2.00 -0.88
CA THR A 323 2.24 1.05 -2.00
C THR A 323 0.96 0.24 -1.94
N PHE A 324 0.28 0.19 -3.07
CA PHE A 324 -0.96 -0.53 -3.25
C PHE A 324 -0.79 -1.60 -4.31
N LYS A 325 -1.68 -2.59 -4.22
CA LYS A 325 -1.87 -3.60 -5.23
C LYS A 325 -3.33 -3.57 -5.70
N ASN A 326 -3.54 -3.51 -7.01
CA ASN A 326 -4.85 -3.62 -7.63
C ASN A 326 -4.76 -4.58 -8.81
N GLY A 327 -5.52 -5.67 -8.79
CA GLY A 327 -5.52 -6.67 -9.86
C GLY A 327 -4.16 -7.32 -10.13
N GLY A 328 -3.20 -7.22 -9.19
CA GLY A 328 -1.82 -7.67 -9.40
C GLY A 328 -0.78 -6.61 -9.71
N MET A 329 -1.24 -5.43 -10.12
CA MET A 329 -0.37 -4.31 -10.45
C MET A 329 -0.08 -3.48 -9.21
N PHE A 330 1.20 -3.18 -9.00
CA PHE A 330 1.60 -2.25 -7.95
C PHE A 330 1.45 -0.82 -8.46
N PHE A 331 0.89 0.04 -7.61
CA PHE A 331 0.95 1.48 -7.81
C PHE A 331 1.27 2.17 -6.49
N ASN A 332 1.82 3.37 -6.58
CA ASN A 332 2.29 4.10 -5.41
C ASN A 332 1.49 5.39 -5.22
N GLN A 333 1.39 5.83 -3.97
CA GLN A 333 0.96 7.16 -3.62
C GLN A 333 2.06 7.88 -2.85
N LEU A 334 2.33 9.13 -3.22
CA LEU A 334 3.11 10.05 -2.41
C LEU A 334 2.19 10.77 -1.43
N ILE A 335 2.41 10.51 -0.14
CA ILE A 335 1.63 11.09 0.93
C ILE A 335 2.36 12.33 1.45
N PHE A 336 1.70 13.47 1.32
CA PHE A 336 2.13 14.73 1.91
C PHE A 336 1.40 14.96 3.24
N GLY A 337 2.17 15.28 4.27
CA GLY A 337 1.64 15.52 5.61
C GLY A 337 1.05 16.90 5.78
N ALA A 338 -0.06 16.99 6.51
CA ALA A 338 -0.56 18.23 7.08
C ALA A 338 -1.12 17.98 8.48
N THR A 339 -1.01 18.95 9.38
CA THR A 339 -1.39 18.73 10.78
C THR A 339 -1.91 19.99 11.44
N ASP A 340 -2.77 19.82 12.43
CA ASP A 340 -2.98 20.86 13.44
C ASP A 340 -3.41 20.27 14.79
N THR A 341 -3.10 21.00 15.86
CA THR A 341 -3.57 20.69 17.23
C THR A 341 -4.02 21.99 17.89
N ILE A 342 -5.33 22.12 18.05
CA ILE A 342 -6.03 23.31 18.57
C ILE A 342 -7.27 22.88 19.37
N GLU A 343 -7.91 23.79 20.10
CA GLU A 343 -9.00 23.44 21.02
C GLU A 343 -10.17 22.71 20.35
N ASN A 344 -10.59 23.15 19.16
CA ASN A 344 -11.74 22.61 18.43
C ASN A 344 -11.28 21.73 17.25
N LEU A 345 -11.94 20.57 17.08
CA LEU A 345 -11.61 19.61 16.04
C LEU A 345 -11.95 20.08 14.60
N GLU A 346 -13.02 20.86 14.41
CA GLU A 346 -13.34 21.49 13.11
C GLU A 346 -12.27 22.51 12.71
N ASP A 347 -11.81 23.33 13.67
CA ASP A 347 -10.73 24.29 13.44
C ASP A 347 -9.42 23.57 13.07
N ALA A 348 -9.11 22.44 13.73
CA ALA A 348 -7.96 21.61 13.39
C ALA A 348 -8.06 21.08 11.95
N VAL A 349 -9.25 20.62 11.53
CA VAL A 349 -9.51 20.19 10.15
C VAL A 349 -9.28 21.34 9.17
N ASP A 350 -9.81 22.51 9.46
CA ASP A 350 -9.68 23.67 8.59
C ASP A 350 -8.23 24.10 8.41
N ASN A 351 -7.46 24.15 9.50
CA ASN A 351 -6.04 24.49 9.44
C ASN A 351 -5.23 23.44 8.67
N ALA A 352 -5.48 22.15 8.91
CA ALA A 352 -4.82 21.09 8.17
C ALA A 352 -5.18 21.12 6.67
N LEU A 353 -6.44 21.36 6.31
CA LEU A 353 -6.85 21.48 4.90
C LEU A 353 -6.30 22.76 4.23
N ASN A 354 -6.14 23.86 4.95
CA ASN A 354 -5.46 25.04 4.44
C ASN A 354 -3.98 24.76 4.14
N GLN A 355 -3.31 23.96 4.97
CA GLN A 355 -1.96 23.48 4.67
C GLN A 355 -1.96 22.57 3.44
N VAL A 356 -2.94 21.67 3.30
CA VAL A 356 -3.13 20.83 2.09
C VAL A 356 -3.23 21.68 0.82
N LEU A 357 -4.05 22.74 0.83
CA LEU A 357 -4.17 23.65 -0.32
C LEU A 357 -2.84 24.33 -0.66
N SER A 358 -2.08 24.70 0.37
CA SER A 358 -0.76 25.31 0.19
C SER A 358 0.22 24.32 -0.45
N ILE A 359 0.25 23.06 0.03
CA ILE A 359 1.06 21.98 -0.56
C ILE A 359 0.62 21.69 -2.00
N GLN A 360 -0.70 21.60 -2.25
CA GLN A 360 -1.26 21.38 -3.58
C GLN A 360 -0.79 22.47 -4.56
N SER A 361 -0.83 23.73 -4.14
CA SER A 361 -0.38 24.86 -4.96
C SER A 361 1.11 24.82 -5.29
N ALA A 362 1.91 24.16 -4.43
CA ALA A 362 3.36 24.00 -4.58
C ALA A 362 3.76 22.61 -5.10
N SER A 363 2.81 21.78 -5.57
CA SER A 363 3.04 20.36 -5.82
C SER A 363 4.17 20.09 -6.82
N SER A 364 4.27 20.88 -7.89
CA SER A 364 5.33 20.73 -8.89
C SER A 364 6.72 20.88 -8.27
N SER A 365 6.88 21.82 -7.34
CA SER A 365 8.16 22.05 -6.66
C SER A 365 8.45 20.98 -5.61
N GLU A 366 7.43 20.48 -4.90
CA GLU A 366 7.59 19.34 -3.97
C GLU A 366 8.10 18.10 -4.72
N TYR A 367 7.55 17.84 -5.92
CA TYR A 367 7.97 16.74 -6.79
C TYR A 367 9.39 16.93 -7.33
N GLU A 368 9.70 18.11 -7.88
CA GLU A 368 11.03 18.40 -8.42
C GLU A 368 12.12 18.24 -7.35
N PHE A 369 11.85 18.72 -6.14
CA PHE A 369 12.74 18.52 -4.99
C PHE A 369 12.98 17.04 -4.67
N LEU A 370 11.92 16.23 -4.71
CA LEU A 370 12.00 14.81 -4.44
C LEU A 370 12.76 14.06 -5.54
N GLU A 371 12.44 14.32 -6.81
CA GLU A 371 13.13 13.73 -7.96
C GLU A 371 14.63 14.09 -7.92
N ASN A 372 14.98 15.36 -7.70
CA ASN A 372 16.38 15.80 -7.59
C ASN A 372 17.12 15.12 -6.43
N THR A 373 16.47 14.95 -5.28
CA THR A 373 17.07 14.23 -4.14
C THR A 373 17.42 12.79 -4.51
N ILE A 374 16.49 12.09 -5.17
CA ILE A 374 16.65 10.68 -5.56
C ILE A 374 17.78 10.56 -6.58
N LEU A 375 17.76 11.40 -7.62
CA LEU A 375 18.78 11.41 -8.68
C LEU A 375 20.18 11.76 -8.16
N ASN A 376 20.27 12.60 -7.12
CA ASN A 376 21.53 12.93 -6.45
C ASN A 376 22.02 11.86 -5.46
N ASN A 377 21.33 10.72 -5.38
CA ASN A 377 21.70 9.60 -4.52
C ASN A 377 21.85 9.96 -3.03
N GLU A 378 20.94 10.76 -2.47
CA GLU A 378 21.05 11.24 -1.08
C GLU A 378 20.64 10.22 0.00
N PHE A 379 19.94 9.14 -0.39
CA PHE A 379 19.61 8.00 0.47
C PHE A 379 20.68 6.88 0.41
N ASP A 380 20.52 5.84 1.23
CA ASP A 380 21.32 4.61 1.04
C ASP A 380 20.96 3.91 -0.27
N VAL A 381 21.87 3.05 -0.76
CA VAL A 381 21.80 2.44 -2.09
C VAL A 381 20.49 1.65 -2.30
N GLU A 382 20.08 0.85 -1.33
CA GLU A 382 18.84 0.06 -1.41
C GLU A 382 17.62 0.97 -1.49
N THR A 383 17.54 1.96 -0.59
CA THR A 383 16.41 2.90 -0.53
C THR A 383 16.33 3.78 -1.77
N ASN A 384 17.45 4.31 -2.27
CA ASN A 384 17.50 5.11 -3.50
C ASN A 384 16.97 4.33 -4.70
N LYS A 385 17.48 3.11 -4.92
CA LYS A 385 17.06 2.28 -6.03
C LYS A 385 15.56 1.95 -5.96
N ALA A 386 15.04 1.69 -4.75
CA ALA A 386 13.62 1.47 -4.56
C ALA A 386 12.80 2.73 -4.91
N LEU A 387 13.17 3.90 -4.36
CA LEU A 387 12.49 5.17 -4.60
C LEU A 387 12.55 5.60 -6.07
N GLU A 388 13.68 5.44 -6.73
CA GLU A 388 13.85 5.70 -8.16
C GLU A 388 12.84 4.89 -8.98
N SER A 389 12.76 3.56 -8.74
CA SER A 389 11.81 2.69 -9.43
C SER A 389 10.33 3.01 -9.14
N MET A 390 10.03 3.63 -8.00
CA MET A 390 8.67 3.94 -7.56
C MET A 390 8.18 5.32 -7.99
N ILE A 391 9.07 6.31 -8.02
CA ILE A 391 8.75 7.74 -8.21
C ILE A 391 9.14 8.22 -9.60
N ILE A 392 10.22 7.68 -10.17
CA ILE A 392 10.75 8.03 -11.49
C ILE A 392 10.68 6.79 -12.40
N PRO A 393 9.48 6.33 -12.78
CA PRO A 393 9.35 5.10 -13.55
C PRO A 393 10.02 5.25 -14.93
N GLU A 394 10.81 4.24 -15.31
CA GLU A 394 11.45 4.21 -16.62
C GLU A 394 10.43 4.13 -17.75
N LYS A 395 10.75 4.75 -18.89
CA LYS A 395 9.88 4.67 -20.08
C LYS A 395 9.73 3.22 -20.52
N GLY A 396 8.48 2.73 -20.52
CA GLY A 396 8.15 1.37 -20.97
C GLY A 396 8.13 0.31 -19.86
N SER A 397 8.33 0.70 -18.59
CA SER A 397 8.23 -0.18 -17.41
C SER A 397 6.79 -0.59 -17.03
N GLY A 398 5.77 0.07 -17.60
CA GLY A 398 4.36 -0.17 -17.22
C GLY A 398 3.92 0.54 -15.94
N LEU A 399 4.87 0.99 -15.10
CA LEU A 399 4.60 1.74 -13.89
C LEU A 399 4.21 3.19 -14.18
N THR A 400 3.22 3.69 -13.46
CA THR A 400 2.80 5.09 -13.49
C THR A 400 3.52 5.91 -12.42
N LYS A 401 3.59 7.24 -12.63
CA LYS A 401 4.01 8.14 -11.56
C LYS A 401 3.06 7.98 -10.35
N PRO A 402 3.56 8.16 -9.12
CA PRO A 402 2.71 8.08 -7.93
C PRO A 402 1.56 9.09 -7.98
N ASP A 403 0.40 8.68 -7.48
CA ASP A 403 -0.68 9.63 -7.20
C ASP A 403 -0.36 10.43 -5.93
N ASN A 404 -0.91 11.64 -5.83
CA ASN A 404 -0.84 12.41 -4.60
C ASN A 404 -1.90 11.98 -3.60
N ALA A 405 -1.50 11.92 -2.34
CA ALA A 405 -2.39 11.71 -1.21
C ALA A 405 -1.98 12.60 -0.03
N PHE A 406 -2.86 12.71 0.97
CA PHE A 406 -2.62 13.52 2.16
C PHE A 406 -2.76 12.71 3.44
N GLY A 407 -1.78 12.85 4.33
CA GLY A 407 -1.81 12.31 5.67
C GLY A 407 -2.10 13.43 6.66
N LEU A 408 -3.18 13.30 7.44
CA LEU A 408 -3.61 14.32 8.38
C LEU A 408 -3.49 13.84 9.83
N PHE A 409 -2.91 14.67 10.69
CA PHE A 409 -2.98 14.48 12.14
C PHE A 409 -3.72 15.65 12.77
N LEU A 410 -4.73 15.32 13.57
CA LEU A 410 -5.65 16.27 14.19
C LEU A 410 -5.69 16.05 15.70
N GLY A 411 -5.11 16.98 16.46
CA GLY A 411 -5.22 17.01 17.91
C GLY A 411 -6.29 18.00 18.37
N TYR A 412 -7.05 17.66 19.40
CA TYR A 412 -8.08 18.56 19.95
C TYR A 412 -8.33 18.39 21.45
N THR A 413 -8.92 19.40 22.08
CA THR A 413 -9.33 19.33 23.48
C THR A 413 -10.66 18.57 23.58
N VAL A 414 -10.65 17.40 24.20
CA VAL A 414 -11.89 16.61 24.36
C VAL A 414 -12.78 17.18 25.45
N LYS A 415 -14.07 17.30 25.16
CA LYS A 415 -15.06 17.83 26.10
C LYS A 415 -15.78 16.69 26.82
N THR A 416 -15.11 16.09 27.79
CA THR A 416 -15.72 15.06 28.65
C THR A 416 -16.20 15.69 29.96
N PRO A 417 -17.44 15.40 30.42
CA PRO A 417 -17.91 15.86 31.73
C PRO A 417 -16.98 15.41 32.86
N TYR A 418 -16.87 16.23 33.91
CA TYR A 418 -16.16 15.83 35.13
C TYR A 418 -16.79 14.57 35.72
N GLU A 419 -15.96 13.56 35.96
CA GLU A 419 -16.37 12.30 36.55
C GLU A 419 -15.20 11.74 37.39
N PRO A 420 -15.31 11.67 38.73
CA PRO A 420 -14.22 11.19 39.58
C PRO A 420 -13.98 9.68 39.53
N ASP A 421 -14.95 8.88 39.08
CA ASP A 421 -14.73 7.44 38.85
C ASP A 421 -13.99 7.23 37.52
N ASN A 422 -12.79 6.66 37.59
CA ASN A 422 -11.93 6.46 36.42
C ASN A 422 -12.56 5.55 35.35
N THR A 423 -13.37 4.57 35.75
CA THR A 423 -14.04 3.64 34.83
C THR A 423 -15.15 4.35 34.09
N ILE A 424 -15.98 5.11 34.81
CA ILE A 424 -17.07 5.89 34.22
C ILE A 424 -16.50 7.00 33.33
N TYR A 425 -15.45 7.70 33.76
CA TYR A 425 -14.78 8.71 32.95
C TYR A 425 -14.24 8.10 31.65
N SER A 426 -13.57 6.94 31.71
CA SER A 426 -13.05 6.28 30.50
C SER A 426 -14.17 5.88 29.53
N ALA A 427 -15.33 5.43 30.04
CA ALA A 427 -16.48 5.13 29.20
C ALA A 427 -17.10 6.39 28.58
N ASN A 428 -17.23 7.47 29.36
CA ASN A 428 -17.73 8.76 28.89
C ASN A 428 -16.81 9.36 27.81
N LEU A 429 -15.49 9.24 27.99
CA LEU A 429 -14.51 9.67 27.02
C LEU A 429 -14.66 8.92 25.68
N GLU A 430 -14.74 7.59 25.70
CA GLU A 430 -14.93 6.80 24.47
C GLU A 430 -16.27 7.12 23.78
N ALA A 431 -17.35 7.33 24.56
CA ALA A 431 -18.64 7.74 24.01
C ALA A 431 -18.57 9.14 23.37
N GLN A 432 -17.85 10.08 23.99
CA GLN A 432 -17.64 11.41 23.41
C GLN A 432 -16.80 11.33 22.13
N MET A 433 -15.74 10.52 22.11
CA MET A 433 -14.92 10.29 20.93
C MET A 433 -15.70 9.69 19.76
N ASP A 434 -16.66 8.79 20.04
CA ASP A 434 -17.54 8.21 19.03
C ASP A 434 -18.40 9.27 18.34
N ILE A 435 -18.95 10.20 19.14
CA ILE A 435 -19.72 11.36 18.66
C ILE A 435 -18.81 12.30 17.84
N ASP A 436 -17.64 12.63 18.37
CA ASP A 436 -16.71 13.57 17.76
C ASP A 436 -16.23 13.07 16.38
N ILE A 437 -15.83 11.80 16.26
CA ILE A 437 -15.39 11.23 14.98
C ILE A 437 -16.53 11.12 13.96
N THR A 438 -17.75 10.82 14.41
CA THR A 438 -18.91 10.76 13.50
C THR A 438 -19.29 12.15 12.96
N ASN A 439 -19.25 13.17 13.81
CA ASN A 439 -19.50 14.55 13.38
C ASN A 439 -18.39 15.06 12.44
N ILE A 440 -17.13 14.82 12.79
CA ILE A 440 -16.00 15.31 11.98
C ILE A 440 -15.92 14.60 10.63
N SER A 441 -16.32 13.32 10.52
CA SER A 441 -16.41 12.61 9.23
C SER A 441 -17.28 13.38 8.23
N THR A 442 -18.48 13.78 8.67
CA THR A 442 -19.41 14.53 7.82
C THR A 442 -18.88 15.93 7.48
N TYR A 443 -18.25 16.59 8.44
CA TYR A 443 -17.65 17.91 8.24
C TYR A 443 -16.50 17.87 7.25
N LEU A 444 -15.57 16.93 7.44
CA LEU A 444 -14.39 16.73 6.60
C LEU A 444 -14.76 16.43 5.15
N GLU A 445 -15.73 15.56 4.89
CA GLU A 445 -16.24 15.26 3.54
C GLU A 445 -16.79 16.52 2.84
N LYS A 446 -17.56 17.34 3.56
CA LYS A 446 -18.09 18.62 3.04
C LYS A 446 -16.95 19.58 2.70
N ARG A 447 -15.94 19.69 3.57
CA ARG A 447 -14.79 20.58 3.37
C ARG A 447 -13.92 20.12 2.20
N ILE A 448 -13.57 18.84 2.12
CA ILE A 448 -12.83 18.26 0.97
C ILE A 448 -13.57 18.53 -0.35
N THR A 449 -14.89 18.34 -0.36
CA THR A 449 -15.72 18.63 -1.53
C THR A 449 -15.70 20.12 -1.90
N ALA A 450 -15.93 21.01 -0.93
CA ALA A 450 -15.95 22.46 -1.13
C ALA A 450 -14.60 22.99 -1.63
N LEU A 451 -13.50 22.40 -1.15
CA LEU A 451 -12.14 22.74 -1.54
C LEU A 451 -11.68 22.05 -2.85
N LYS A 452 -12.54 21.24 -3.48
CA LYS A 452 -12.27 20.52 -4.73
C LYS A 452 -11.09 19.54 -4.62
N LEU A 453 -10.98 18.84 -3.51
CA LEU A 453 -9.92 17.88 -3.23
C LEU A 453 -10.36 16.41 -3.41
N LEU A 454 -11.51 16.14 -4.05
CA LEU A 454 -12.08 14.80 -4.23
C LEU A 454 -11.22 13.81 -5.05
N ASN A 455 -10.23 14.32 -5.79
CA ASN A 455 -9.33 13.51 -6.60
C ASN A 455 -8.12 12.99 -5.80
N TYR A 456 -7.99 13.30 -4.52
CA TYR A 456 -6.92 12.83 -3.65
C TYR A 456 -7.42 11.76 -2.66
N SER A 457 -6.49 10.99 -2.11
CA SER A 457 -6.73 10.09 -0.97
C SER A 457 -6.38 10.78 0.35
N PHE A 458 -7.13 10.52 1.42
CA PHE A 458 -6.93 11.10 2.74
C PHE A 458 -6.78 10.02 3.82
N TYR A 459 -5.69 10.08 4.58
CA TYR A 459 -5.43 9.20 5.72
C TYR A 459 -5.37 10.04 7.00
N VAL A 460 -6.44 10.03 7.77
CA VAL A 460 -6.69 10.99 8.85
C VAL A 460 -6.67 10.31 10.21
N TYR A 461 -5.86 10.86 11.12
CA TYR A 461 -5.66 10.37 12.47
C TYR A 461 -6.03 11.45 13.48
N VAL A 462 -6.96 11.12 14.37
CA VAL A 462 -7.48 12.02 15.40
C VAL A 462 -7.02 11.54 16.78
N LEU A 463 -6.52 12.47 17.59
CA LEU A 463 -6.08 12.20 18.97
C LEU A 463 -6.63 13.28 19.93
N PRO A 464 -7.54 12.93 20.86
CA PRO A 464 -7.97 13.85 21.91
C PRO A 464 -6.87 14.08 22.94
N LEU A 465 -6.86 15.29 23.51
CA LEU A 465 -6.00 15.77 24.58
C LEU A 465 -6.85 16.40 25.69
N ASN A 466 -6.31 16.48 26.91
CA ASN A 466 -6.95 17.16 28.04
C ASN A 466 -7.04 18.68 27.80
N ASP A 467 -5.98 19.28 27.26
CA ASP A 467 -5.90 20.66 26.78
C ASP A 467 -4.92 20.71 25.61
N ALA A 468 -5.44 20.79 24.38
CA ALA A 468 -4.61 20.74 23.18
C ALA A 468 -3.57 21.87 23.06
N ILE A 469 -3.81 23.03 23.68
CA ILE A 469 -2.89 24.17 23.60
C ILE A 469 -1.69 23.95 24.53
N ILE A 470 -1.95 23.46 25.73
CA ILE A 470 -0.92 23.23 26.75
C ILE A 470 -0.21 21.89 26.53
N ASP A 471 -0.96 20.84 26.19
CA ASP A 471 -0.47 19.47 26.17
C ASP A 471 0.55 19.25 25.05
N LYS A 472 0.35 19.81 23.86
CA LYS A 472 1.32 19.66 22.74
C LYS A 472 2.73 20.13 23.10
N GLU A 473 2.84 21.20 23.89
CA GLU A 473 4.13 21.73 24.35
C GLU A 473 4.69 20.93 25.52
N THR A 474 3.84 20.62 26.51
CA THR A 474 4.27 19.94 27.73
C THR A 474 4.63 18.48 27.49
N ILE A 475 3.93 17.77 26.60
CA ILE A 475 4.26 16.41 26.17
C ILE A 475 5.67 16.37 25.58
N MET A 476 5.97 17.28 24.66
CA MET A 476 7.30 17.35 24.02
C MET A 476 8.39 17.70 25.03
N LYS A 477 8.13 18.68 25.89
CA LYS A 477 9.05 19.06 26.97
C LYS A 477 9.35 17.85 27.87
N ASN A 478 8.32 17.18 28.38
CA ASN A 478 8.47 16.06 29.30
C ASN A 478 9.12 14.84 28.65
N ALA A 479 8.81 14.55 27.39
CA ALA A 479 9.44 13.46 26.64
C ALA A 479 10.95 13.66 26.47
N LEU A 480 11.40 14.91 26.36
CA LEU A 480 12.79 15.24 26.07
C LEU A 480 13.60 15.64 27.31
N GLU A 481 12.95 15.92 28.44
CA GLU A 481 13.60 16.28 29.71
C GLU A 481 14.06 15.06 30.53
N VAL A 482 13.94 13.82 30.03
CA VAL A 482 14.35 12.61 30.76
C VAL A 482 15.72 12.09 30.30
N SER A 483 16.76 12.59 30.97
CA SER A 483 18.00 11.87 31.32
C SER A 483 18.69 12.67 32.44
N LYS A 484 18.16 12.61 33.66
CA LYS A 484 18.90 12.93 34.87
C LYS A 484 19.11 11.67 35.69
#